data_AF-A0A2N1JYY1-F1
#
_entry.id   AF-A0A2N1JYY1-F1
#
_cell.length_a   1.000
_cell.length_b   1.000
_cell.length_c   1.000
_cell.angle_alpha   90.00
_cell.angle_beta   90.00
_cell.angle_gamma   90.00
#
_symmetry.space_group_name_H-M   'P 1'
#
loop_
_entity.id
_entity.type
_entity.pdbx_description
1 polymer ?
#
loop_
_entity_poly.entity_id
_entity_poly.type
_entity_poly.pdbx_seq_one_letter_code
_entity_poly.pdbx_strand_id
1 'polypeptide(L)' 'MKVKHRLLLELRRKHKMTQQELGEQLNKAKETISRYENGVKNPSLQTLCAYSEVFGVTIDELIEKKMKV' A
#
# COMPACT_ATOMS: atom_id res chain seq x y z
N MET A 1 -3.56 0.29 14.05
CA MET A 1 -4.12 0.11 12.70
C MET A 1 -3.44 -1.10 12.07
N LYS A 2 -4.18 -2.05 11.51
CA LYS A 2 -3.59 -3.17 10.76
C LYS A 2 -3.82 -2.93 9.26
N VAL A 3 -2.78 -3.12 8.45
CA VAL A 3 -2.79 -2.84 7.01
C VAL A 3 -2.95 -4.16 6.24
N LYS A 4 -3.75 -4.15 5.17
CA LYS A 4 -3.92 -5.31 4.29
C LYS A 4 -2.74 -5.40 3.31
N HIS A 5 -1.60 -5.92 3.76
CA HIS A 5 -0.37 -5.98 2.96
C HIS A 5 -0.53 -6.68 1.60
N ARG A 6 -1.32 -7.75 1.55
CA ARG A 6 -1.64 -8.45 0.29
C ARG A 6 -2.38 -7.56 -0.70
N LEU A 7 -3.31 -6.74 -0.23
CA LEU A 7 -4.06 -5.82 -1.10
C LEU A 7 -3.13 -4.79 -1.76
N LEU A 8 -2.11 -4.29 -1.04
CA LEU A 8 -1.12 -3.36 -1.62
C LEU A 8 -0.38 -3.99 -2.82
N LEU A 9 0.01 -5.25 -2.67
CA LEU A 9 0.65 -6.03 -3.73
C LEU A 9 -0.28 -6.24 -4.93
N GLU A 10 -1.54 -6.60 -4.66
CA GLU A 10 -2.56 -6.86 -5.68
C GLU A 10 -2.88 -5.60 -6.48
N LEU A 11 -3.05 -4.45 -5.82
CA LEU A 11 -3.28 -3.16 -6.47
C LEU A 11 -2.13 -2.81 -7.42
N ARG A 12 -0.88 -2.92 -6.96
CA ARG A 12 0.29 -2.68 -7.80
C ARG A 12 0.31 -3.60 -9.03
N ARG A 13 0.09 -4.91 -8.83
CA ARG A 13 0.09 -5.90 -9.91
C ARG A 13 -1.04 -5.69 -10.90
N LYS A 14 -2.23 -5.32 -10.44
CA LYS A 14 -3.39 -4.99 -11.29
C LYS A 14 -3.09 -3.79 -12.21
N HIS A 15 -2.28 -2.85 -11.74
CA HIS A 15 -1.80 -1.70 -12.52
C HIS A 15 -0.53 -2.00 -13.33
N LYS A 16 -0.06 -3.26 -13.36
CA LYS A 16 1.14 -3.72 -14.10
C LYS A 16 2.42 -2.95 -13.76
N MET A 17 2.51 -2.39 -12.55
CA MET A 17 3.69 -1.65 -12.09
C MET A 17 4.69 -2.59 -11.42
N THR A 18 5.97 -2.35 -11.61
CA THR A 18 7.05 -2.89 -10.79
C THR A 18 7.10 -2.19 -9.42
N GLN A 19 7.79 -2.80 -8.45
CA GLN A 19 8.00 -2.16 -7.13
C GLN A 19 8.84 -0.89 -7.22
N GLN A 20 9.68 -0.76 -8.25
CA GLN A 20 10.48 0.44 -8.49
C GLN A 20 9.59 1.58 -9.00
N GLU A 21 8.76 1.33 -10.02
CA GLU A 21 7.83 2.33 -10.57
C GLU A 21 6.85 2.84 -9.50
N LEU A 22 6.30 1.94 -8.67
CA LEU A 22 5.45 2.36 -7.55
C LEU A 22 6.24 3.15 -6.50
N GLY A 23 7.50 2.76 -6.25
CA GLY A 23 8.39 3.50 -5.37
C GLY A 23 8.60 4.93 -5.84
N GLU A 24 8.87 5.11 -7.12
CA GLU A 24 9.04 6.43 -7.75
C GLU A 24 7.78 7.28 -7.60
N GLN A 25 6.59 6.73 -7.85
CA GLN A 25 5.32 7.46 -7.67
C GLN A 25 5.05 7.86 -6.22
N LEU A 26 5.41 7.00 -5.26
CA LEU A 26 5.19 7.25 -3.83
C LEU A 26 6.37 7.97 -3.14
N ASN A 27 7.40 8.34 -3.91
CA ASN A 27 8.66 8.85 -3.40
C ASN A 27 9.23 7.96 -2.27
N LYS A 28 9.43 6.68 -2.58
CA LYS A 28 9.93 5.62 -1.71
C LYS A 28 10.90 4.72 -2.49
N ALA A 29 11.89 4.16 -1.80
CA ALA A 29 12.75 3.15 -2.42
C ALA A 29 11.97 1.88 -2.75
N LYS A 30 12.34 1.17 -3.83
CA LYS A 30 11.80 -0.15 -4.20
C LYS A 30 11.78 -1.14 -3.03
N GLU A 31 12.84 -1.15 -2.22
CA GLU A 31 12.92 -2.01 -1.03
C GLU A 31 11.84 -1.68 0.02
N THR A 32 11.50 -0.39 0.16
CA THR A 32 10.45 0.06 1.08
C THR A 32 9.08 -0.47 0.63
N ILE A 33 8.78 -0.39 -0.67
CA ILE A 33 7.57 -0.99 -1.25
C ILE A 33 7.53 -2.49 -1.01
N SER A 34 8.65 -3.19 -1.24
CA SER A 34 8.74 -4.64 -0.97
C SER A 34 8.47 -4.97 0.51
N ARG A 35 9.02 -4.20 1.45
CA ARG A 35 8.76 -4.39 2.89
C ARG A 35 7.29 -4.16 3.26
N TYR A 36 6.61 -3.23 2.59
CA TYR A 36 5.17 -3.02 2.77
C TYR A 36 4.34 -4.18 2.25
N GLU A 37 4.62 -4.66 1.04
CA GLU A 37 3.88 -5.75 0.40
C GLU A 37 4.06 -7.09 1.12
N ASN A 38 5.24 -7.31 1.72
CA ASN A 38 5.54 -8.53 2.48
C ASN A 38 5.16 -8.44 3.97
N GLY A 39 4.60 -7.33 4.43
CA GLY A 39 4.22 -7.16 5.85
C GLY A 39 5.38 -7.01 6.82
N VAL A 40 6.60 -6.78 6.32
CA VAL A 40 7.79 -6.51 7.15
C VAL A 40 7.70 -5.14 7.81
N LYS A 41 7.05 -4.18 7.14
CA LYS A 41 6.85 -2.82 7.63
C LYS A 41 5.44 -2.34 7.31
N ASN A 42 4.85 -1.57 8.22
CA ASN A 42 3.61 -0.85 7.93
C ASN A 42 3.89 0.48 7.21
N PRO A 43 3.14 0.79 6.13
CA PRO A 43 3.12 2.14 5.57
C PRO A 43 2.61 3.17 6.59
N SER A 44 3.09 4.41 6.48
CA SER A 44 2.52 5.54 7.24
C SER A 44 1.14 5.93 6.69
N LEU A 45 0.35 6.68 7.45
CA LEU A 45 -0.92 7.22 6.96
C LEU A 45 -0.74 8.03 5.67
N GLN A 46 0.28 8.89 5.61
CA GLN A 46 0.63 9.64 4.40
C GLN A 46 0.92 8.72 3.20
N THR A 47 1.61 7.59 3.45
CA THR A 47 1.86 6.60 2.40
C THR A 47 0.57 5.95 1.95
N LEU A 48 -0.34 5.61 2.88
CA LEU A 48 -1.66 5.05 2.55
C LEU A 48 -2.54 6.04 1.78
N CYS A 49 -2.48 7.34 2.10
CA CYS A 49 -3.11 8.39 1.28
C CYS A 49 -2.57 8.35 -0.15
N ALA A 50 -1.24 8.30 -0.32
CA ALA A 50 -0.64 8.25 -1.65
C ALA A 50 -1.01 6.94 -2.41
N TYR A 51 -1.08 5.79 -1.73
CA TYR A 51 -1.62 4.57 -2.32
C TYR A 51 -3.08 4.73 -2.78
N SER A 52 -3.91 5.39 -1.95
CA SER A 52 -5.31 5.69 -2.23
C SER A 52 -5.46 6.57 -3.48
N GLU A 53 -4.62 7.59 -3.62
CA GLU A 53 -4.58 8.47 -4.79
C GLU A 53 -4.10 7.74 -6.06
N VAL A 54 -3.02 6.96 -5.96
CA VAL A 54 -2.45 6.24 -7.11
C VAL A 54 -3.40 5.17 -7.65
N PHE A 55 -4.11 4.47 -6.77
CA PHE A 55 -4.94 3.32 -7.15
C PHE A 55 -6.44 3.60 -7.18
N GLY A 56 -6.88 4.82 -6.84
CA GLY A 56 -8.29 5.21 -6.84
C GLY A 56 -9.14 4.42 -5.84
N VAL A 57 -8.57 4.03 -4.71
CA VAL A 57 -9.23 3.30 -3.61
C VAL A 57 -9.29 4.16 -2.37
N THR A 58 -10.12 3.82 -1.40
CA THR A 58 -10.14 4.51 -0.11
C THR A 58 -9.10 3.95 0.85
N ILE A 59 -8.59 4.76 1.79
CA ILE A 59 -7.68 4.29 2.86
C ILE A 59 -8.32 3.18 3.69
N ASP A 60 -9.63 3.27 3.88
CA ASP A 60 -10.46 2.32 4.63
C ASP A 60 -10.48 0.92 3.98
N GLU A 61 -10.34 0.84 2.65
CA GLU A 61 -10.14 -0.43 1.94
C GLU A 61 -8.75 -1.01 2.19
N LEU A 62 -7.72 -0.16 2.33
CA LEU A 62 -6.33 -0.57 2.54
C LEU A 62 -6.05 -1.12 3.96
N ILE A 63 -6.98 -0.94 4.90
CA ILE A 63 -6.82 -1.33 6.30
C ILE A 63 -7.85 -2.34 6.75
N GLU A 64 -7.53 -3.09 7.80
CA GLU A 64 -8.50 -3.94 8.47
C GLU A 64 -9.44 -3.08 9.32
N LYS A 65 -10.72 -3.10 8.99
CA LYS A 65 -11.77 -2.61 9.90
C LYS A 65 -11.78 -3.52 11.12
N LYS A 66 -11.32 -3.02 12.26
CA LYS A 66 -11.76 -3.57 13.54
C LYS A 66 -13.17 -3.07 13.79
N MET A 67 -14.18 -3.75 13.24
CA MET A 67 -15.49 -3.71 13.89
C MET A 67 -15.37 -4.55 15.16
N LYS A 68 -15.11 -3.88 16.28
CA LYS A 68 -15.58 -4.37 17.57
C LYS A 68 -16.94 -3.70 17.75
N VAL A 69 -18.00 -4.42 17.39
CA VAL A 69 -19.30 -4.24 18.05
C VAL A 69 -19.23 -4.99 19.36
#